data_AF-A0A9P8VNK2-F1
#
_entry.id   AF-A0A9P8VNK2-F1
#
_cell.length_a   1.000
_cell.length_b   1.000
_cell.length_c   1.000
_cell.angle_alpha   90.00
_cell.angle_beta   90.00
_cell.angle_gamma   90.00
#
_symmetry.space_group_name_H-M   'P 1'
#
loop_
_entity.id
_entity.type
_entity.pdbx_description
1 polymer ?
#
loop_
_entity_poly.entity_id
_entity_poly.type
_entity_poly.pdbx_seq_one_letter_code
_entity_poly.pdbx_strand_id
1 'polypeptide(L)'
;IQVIIKLANIRLTPEKPYYGGSWYTEGQLNEHIVSTALYYYDSDNITDCTLGFRTCANKEDLDQQLNYKQNDHDSISRTFAVRSRGNTIQDISSVLTTAGRALVFPNLLQHHLSPFKL
;
A
#
# COMPACT_ATOMS: atom_id res chain seq x y z
N ILE A 1 -20.65 -6.18 -1.57
CA ILE A 1 -19.20 -6.44 -1.70
C ILE A 1 -18.81 -6.19 -3.15
N GLN A 2 -17.75 -5.42 -3.40
CA GLN A 2 -17.33 -5.00 -4.73
C GLN A 2 -15.83 -5.25 -4.96
N VAL A 3 -15.46 -5.54 -6.21
CA VAL A 3 -14.07 -5.56 -6.68
C VAL A 3 -13.97 -4.54 -7.80
N ILE A 4 -12.94 -3.70 -7.78
CA ILE A 4 -12.76 -2.68 -8.81
C ILE A 4 -11.53 -2.96 -9.68
N ILE A 5 -11.64 -2.55 -10.94
CA ILE A 5 -10.54 -2.52 -11.90
C ILE A 5 -10.33 -1.06 -12.27
N LYS A 6 -9.09 -0.58 -12.13
CA LYS A 6 -8.74 0.82 -12.42
C LYS A 6 -7.86 0.89 -13.65
N LEU A 7 -8.25 1.75 -14.58
CA LEU A 7 -7.42 2.15 -15.71
C LEU A 7 -6.95 3.58 -15.46
N ALA A 8 -5.64 3.77 -15.39
CA ALA A 8 -5.03 5.07 -15.18
C ALA A 8 -3.86 5.27 -16.14
N ASN A 9 -3.69 6.50 -16.60
CA ASN A 9 -2.61 6.89 -17.50
C ASN A 9 -1.81 8.00 -16.86
N ILE A 10 -0.51 7.79 -16.70
CA ILE A 10 0.41 8.80 -16.21
C ILE A 10 1.35 9.11 -17.37
N ARG A 11 1.37 10.39 -17.78
CA ARG A 11 2.25 10.89 -18.83
C ARG A 11 3.09 12.01 -18.25
N LEU A 12 4.40 11.80 -18.24
CA LEU A 12 5.36 12.82 -17.82
C LEU A 12 5.73 13.68 -19.02
N THR A 13 5.97 14.96 -18.77
CA THR A 13 6.50 15.89 -19.78
C THR A 13 7.75 16.55 -19.22
N PRO A 14 8.61 17.18 -20.05
CA PRO A 14 9.74 17.94 -19.55
C PRO A 14 9.35 19.03 -18.52
N GLU A 15 8.16 19.60 -18.62
CA GLU A 15 7.61 20.60 -17.69
C GLU A 15 7.05 19.97 -16.41
N LYS A 16 6.64 18.70 -16.47
CA LYS A 16 6.19 17.91 -15.31
C LYS A 16 6.88 16.52 -15.31
N PRO A 17 8.18 16.46 -15.01
CA PRO A 17 8.96 15.25 -15.24
C PRO A 17 8.92 14.28 -14.05
N TYR A 18 8.07 14.51 -13.04
CA TYR A 18 8.00 13.70 -11.82
C TYR A 18 6.56 13.35 -11.45
N TYR A 19 6.34 12.12 -10.98
CA TYR A 19 5.06 11.66 -10.42
C TYR A 19 5.28 10.63 -9.30
N GLY A 20 4.36 10.55 -8.34
CA GLY A 20 4.33 9.53 -7.27
C GLY A 20 4.37 10.12 -5.86
N GLY A 21 4.39 9.25 -4.85
CA GLY A 21 4.63 9.60 -3.44
C GLY A 21 3.39 9.71 -2.54
N SER A 22 2.17 9.68 -3.09
CA SER A 22 0.94 9.77 -2.28
C SER A 22 0.40 8.40 -1.91
N TRP A 23 0.05 8.22 -0.64
CA TRP A 23 -0.61 7.02 -0.11
C TRP A 23 -2.12 7.15 -0.15
N TYR A 24 -2.80 6.11 -0.63
CA TYR A 24 -4.27 6.07 -0.69
C TYR A 24 -4.82 4.64 -0.67
N THR A 25 -6.12 4.54 -0.43
CA THR A 25 -6.95 3.34 -0.61
C THR A 25 -7.95 3.66 -1.72
N GLU A 26 -8.40 2.66 -2.48
CA GLU A 26 -9.40 2.94 -3.52
C GLU A 26 -10.80 3.08 -2.92
N GLY A 27 -11.45 4.19 -3.23
CA GLY A 27 -12.77 4.51 -2.73
C GLY A 27 -12.83 4.80 -1.22
N GLN A 28 -14.05 4.81 -0.70
CA GLN A 28 -14.41 5.10 0.68
C GLN A 28 -15.07 3.88 1.35
N LEU A 29 -15.14 3.87 2.69
CA LEU A 29 -15.66 2.74 3.46
C LEU A 29 -17.10 2.33 3.07
N ASN A 30 -17.93 3.29 2.67
CA ASN A 30 -19.32 3.07 2.26
C ASN A 30 -19.47 2.44 0.86
N GLU A 31 -18.41 2.34 0.06
CA GLU A 31 -18.45 1.71 -1.26
C GLU A 31 -18.29 0.18 -1.19
N HIS A 32 -17.92 -0.35 -0.02
CA HIS A 32 -17.80 -1.79 0.24
C HIS A 32 -16.88 -2.53 -0.76
N ILE A 33 -15.79 -1.86 -1.17
CA ILE A 33 -14.74 -2.41 -2.04
C ILE A 33 -13.80 -3.28 -1.21
N VAL A 34 -13.65 -4.55 -1.58
CA VAL A 34 -12.82 -5.53 -0.83
C VAL A 34 -11.47 -5.78 -1.49
N SER A 35 -11.34 -5.52 -2.78
CA SER A 35 -10.10 -5.74 -3.53
C SER A 35 -9.97 -4.80 -4.72
N THR A 36 -8.73 -4.48 -5.04
CA THR A 36 -8.33 -3.65 -6.17
C THR A 36 -7.42 -4.46 -7.08
N ALA A 37 -7.69 -4.39 -8.39
CA ALA A 37 -6.83 -4.93 -9.42
C ALA A 37 -6.26 -3.80 -10.28
N LEU A 38 -4.93 -3.81 -10.46
CA LEU A 38 -4.19 -2.91 -11.33
C LEU A 38 -3.50 -3.72 -12.43
N TYR A 39 -3.59 -3.25 -13.67
CA TYR A 39 -2.86 -3.83 -14.79
C TYR A 39 -1.98 -2.76 -15.46
N TYR A 40 -0.68 -2.97 -15.40
CA TYR A 40 0.31 -2.11 -16.06
C TYR A 40 0.40 -2.52 -17.51
N TYR A 41 -0.51 -2.00 -18.34
CA TYR A 41 -0.61 -2.42 -19.74
C TYR A 41 0.56 -1.93 -20.59
N ASP A 42 1.17 -0.79 -20.24
CA ASP A 42 2.30 -0.18 -20.94
C ASP A 42 3.13 0.69 -19.99
N SER A 43 4.43 0.80 -20.25
CA SER A 43 5.38 1.61 -19.47
C SER A 43 6.64 1.82 -20.30
N ASP A 44 6.87 3.05 -20.74
CA ASP A 44 8.00 3.41 -21.58
C ASP A 44 8.57 4.78 -21.19
N ASN A 45 9.87 4.96 -21.44
CA ASN A 45 10.60 6.22 -21.23
C ASN A 45 10.40 6.84 -19.82
N ILE A 46 10.45 6.00 -18.78
CA ILE A 46 10.44 6.39 -17.37
C ILE A 46 11.44 5.54 -16.59
N THR A 47 11.89 6.05 -15.44
CA THR A 47 12.64 5.24 -14.47
C THR A 47 11.76 4.17 -13.83
N ASP A 48 12.37 3.05 -13.42
CA ASP A 48 11.71 2.02 -12.63
C ASP A 48 10.96 2.60 -11.41
N CYS A 49 9.78 2.05 -11.12
CA CYS A 49 9.02 2.40 -9.94
C CYS A 49 8.36 1.19 -9.30
N THR A 50 7.92 1.35 -8.06
CA THR A 50 7.33 0.27 -7.27
C THR A 50 5.98 0.68 -6.73
N LEU A 51 5.08 -0.29 -6.62
CA LEU A 51 3.84 -0.15 -5.87
C LEU A 51 4.11 -0.60 -4.44
N GLY A 52 4.24 0.34 -3.51
CA GLY A 52 4.44 0.05 -2.10
C GLY A 52 3.12 -0.06 -1.34
N PHE A 53 3.08 -0.95 -0.36
CA PHE A 53 1.93 -1.26 0.46
C PHE A 53 2.20 -1.03 1.94
N ARG A 54 1.20 -0.51 2.64
CA ARG A 54 1.20 -0.39 4.09
C ARG A 54 -0.20 -0.62 4.64
N THR A 55 -0.29 -0.89 5.92
CA THR A 55 -1.58 -1.03 6.62
C THR A 55 -1.51 -0.43 8.01
N CYS A 56 -2.68 -0.11 8.56
CA CYS A 56 -2.78 0.27 9.95
C CYS A 56 -2.67 -1.00 10.81
N ALA A 57 -1.69 -1.01 11.70
CA ALA A 57 -1.51 -2.02 12.72
C ALA A 57 -1.60 -1.33 14.08
N ASN A 58 -2.82 -1.29 14.63
CA ASN A 58 -3.06 -0.67 15.91
C ASN A 58 -2.72 -1.65 17.04
N LYS A 59 -1.67 -1.33 17.79
CA LYS A 59 -1.28 -2.08 18.97
C LYS A 59 -2.40 -2.13 20.02
N GLU A 60 -3.16 -1.06 20.20
CA GLU A 60 -4.20 -0.97 21.23
C GLU A 60 -5.39 -1.89 20.92
N ASP A 61 -5.74 -2.03 19.64
CA ASP A 61 -6.76 -3.00 19.20
C ASP A 61 -6.26 -4.44 19.35
N LEU A 62 -4.97 -4.68 19.03
CA LEU A 62 -4.33 -5.98 19.23
C LEU A 62 -4.20 -6.32 20.72
N ASP A 63 -4.00 -5.32 21.59
CA ASP A 63 -3.86 -5.49 23.04
C ASP A 63 -5.14 -6.04 23.67
N GLN A 64 -6.30 -5.62 23.17
CA GLN A 64 -7.60 -6.11 23.61
C GLN A 64 -7.92 -7.54 23.12
N GLN A 65 -7.31 -7.96 22.01
CA GLN A 65 -7.61 -9.25 21.38
C GLN A 65 -6.58 -10.35 21.70
N LEU A 66 -5.36 -9.98 22.07
CA LEU A 66 -4.28 -10.91 22.37
C LEU A 66 -4.11 -11.06 23.88
N ASN A 67 -4.20 -12.30 24.38
CA ASN A 67 -3.84 -12.63 25.76
C ASN A 67 -2.31 -12.76 25.89
N TYR A 68 -1.60 -11.65 26.03
CA TYR A 68 -0.16 -11.63 26.31
C TYR A 68 0.12 -10.96 27.66
N LYS A 69 1.33 -11.14 28.18
CA LYS A 69 1.71 -10.62 29.51
C LYS A 69 1.68 -9.09 29.48
N GLN A 70 1.12 -8.48 30.53
CA GLN A 70 1.10 -7.02 30.68
C GLN A 70 2.50 -6.42 30.44
N ASN A 71 2.58 -5.42 29.56
CA ASN A 71 3.81 -4.76 29.11
C ASN A 71 4.77 -5.58 28.22
N ASP A 72 4.40 -6.78 27.74
CA ASP A 72 5.23 -7.56 26.80
C ASP A 72 5.06 -7.08 25.35
N HIS A 73 5.51 -5.85 25.12
CA HIS A 73 5.41 -5.20 23.81
C HIS A 73 6.41 -5.75 22.79
N ASP A 74 7.51 -6.35 23.25
CA ASP A 74 8.55 -6.89 22.38
C ASP A 74 8.08 -8.15 21.64
N SER A 75 7.18 -8.94 22.24
CA SER A 75 6.58 -10.11 21.60
C SER A 75 5.64 -9.71 20.46
N ILE A 76 4.80 -8.68 20.66
CA ILE A 76 3.93 -8.15 19.59
C ILE A 76 4.78 -7.58 18.46
N SER A 77 5.79 -6.78 18.77
CA SER A 77 6.65 -6.18 17.76
C SER A 77 7.41 -7.20 16.94
N ARG A 78 7.92 -8.26 17.57
CA ARG A 78 8.63 -9.34 16.86
C ARG A 78 7.68 -10.19 16.01
N THR A 79 6.49 -10.49 16.51
CA THR A 79 5.56 -11.42 15.84
C THR A 79 4.86 -10.74 14.66
N PHE A 80 4.37 -9.52 14.86
CA PHE A 80 3.56 -8.82 13.86
C PHE A 80 4.35 -7.77 13.08
N ALA A 81 5.65 -7.58 13.37
CA ALA A 81 6.48 -6.52 12.80
C ALA A 81 5.89 -5.10 12.98
N VAL A 82 5.13 -4.88 14.06
CA VAL A 82 4.50 -3.60 14.42
C VAL A 82 5.38 -2.90 15.44
N ARG A 83 5.70 -1.61 15.24
CA ARG A 83 6.51 -0.88 16.21
C ARG A 83 5.74 -0.71 17.53
N SER A 84 6.35 -1.10 18.65
CA SER A 84 5.70 -1.04 19.98
C SER A 84 5.46 0.38 20.49
N ARG A 85 6.19 1.36 19.93
CA ARG A 85 6.15 2.80 20.21
C ARG A 85 6.26 3.56 18.90
N GLY A 86 5.38 4.55 18.67
CA GLY A 86 5.39 5.37 17.46
C GLY A 86 4.08 5.28 16.67
N ASN A 87 4.18 5.32 15.34
CA ASN A 87 3.00 5.28 14.47
C ASN A 87 2.37 3.86 14.44
N THR A 88 1.06 3.81 14.22
CA THR A 88 0.30 2.58 14.01
C THR A 88 0.35 2.11 12.55
N ILE A 89 1.39 2.49 11.81
CA ILE A 89 1.55 2.16 10.39
C ILE A 89 2.61 1.08 10.26
N GLN A 90 2.23 -0.01 9.61
CA GLN A 90 3.14 -1.06 9.21
C GLN A 90 3.36 -0.99 7.70
N ASP A 91 4.60 -0.69 7.31
CA ASP A 91 5.04 -0.87 5.94
C ASP A 91 5.20 -2.37 5.66
N ILE A 92 4.53 -2.86 4.61
CA ILE A 92 4.53 -4.29 4.28
C ILE A 92 5.72 -4.59 3.35
N SER A 93 5.65 -4.07 2.13
CA SER A 93 6.70 -4.19 1.12
C SER A 93 6.31 -3.39 -0.12
N SER A 94 7.10 -3.48 -1.18
CA SER A 94 6.76 -2.96 -2.50
C SER A 94 7.04 -3.97 -3.60
N VAL A 95 6.36 -3.78 -4.74
CA VAL A 95 6.50 -4.63 -5.93
C VAL A 95 6.85 -3.75 -7.12
N LEU A 96 7.87 -4.13 -7.89
CA LEU A 96 8.22 -3.45 -9.13
C LEU A 96 7.01 -3.40 -10.07
N THR A 97 6.74 -2.23 -10.64
CA THR A 97 5.71 -2.06 -11.65
C THR A 97 6.36 -2.30 -13.01
N THR A 98 5.80 -3.23 -13.78
CA THR A 98 6.39 -3.65 -15.06
C THR A 98 5.26 -3.82 -16.06
N ALA A 99 5.45 -3.38 -17.30
CA ALA A 99 4.46 -3.59 -18.36
C ALA A 99 4.10 -5.09 -18.48
N GLY A 100 2.83 -5.37 -18.74
CA GLY A 100 2.26 -6.72 -18.79
C GLY A 100 1.98 -7.36 -17.41
N ARG A 101 2.18 -6.65 -16.29
CA ARG A 101 1.92 -7.19 -14.94
C ARG A 101 0.56 -6.79 -14.41
N ALA A 102 -0.18 -7.78 -13.92
CA ALA A 102 -1.37 -7.57 -13.09
C ALA A 102 -1.00 -7.70 -11.60
N LEU A 103 -1.44 -6.74 -10.78
CA LEU A 103 -1.35 -6.78 -9.32
C LEU A 103 -2.76 -6.75 -8.74
N VAL A 104 -3.08 -7.73 -7.90
CA VAL A 104 -4.36 -7.83 -7.21
C VAL A 104 -4.10 -7.89 -5.72
N PHE A 105 -4.75 -7.02 -4.96
CA PHE A 105 -4.52 -6.92 -3.52
C PHE A 105 -5.82 -6.56 -2.77
N PRO A 106 -5.91 -6.88 -1.46
CA PRO A 106 -7.04 -6.47 -0.64
C PRO A 106 -7.10 -4.95 -0.53
N ASN A 107 -8.29 -4.36 -0.62
CA ASN A 107 -8.49 -2.91 -0.47
C ASN A 107 -8.35 -2.43 1.01
N LEU A 108 -7.84 -3.30 1.88
CA LEU A 108 -7.40 -2.99 3.23
C LEU A 108 -5.99 -2.37 3.24
N LEU A 109 -5.24 -2.53 2.15
CA LEU A 109 -3.88 -2.02 2.03
C LEU A 109 -3.91 -0.63 1.41
N GLN A 110 -3.32 0.34 2.13
CA GLN A 110 -2.93 1.59 1.50
C GLN A 110 -1.78 1.29 0.54
N HIS A 111 -1.84 1.88 -0.64
CA HIS A 111 -0.80 1.76 -1.64
C HIS A 111 -0.34 3.12 -2.15
N HIS A 112 0.88 3.15 -2.66
CA HIS A 112 1.46 4.32 -3.32
C HIS A 112 2.39 3.86 -4.44
N LEU A 113 2.50 4.69 -5.48
CA LEU A 113 3.58 4.59 -6.45
C LEU A 113 4.80 5.31 -5.90
N SER A 114 5.95 4.63 -5.84
CA SER A 114 7.22 5.30 -5.54
C SER A 114 7.48 6.38 -6.60
N PRO A 115 8.11 7.51 -6.24
CA PRO A 115 8.41 8.56 -7.19
C PRO A 115 9.17 8.04 -8.41
N PHE A 116 8.75 8.44 -9.60
CA PHE A 116 9.40 8.14 -10.86
C PHE A 116 9.43 9.36 -11.76
N LYS A 117 10.33 9.31 -12.74
CA LYS A 117 10.61 10.44 -13.62
C LYS A 117 10.80 10.03 -15.06
N LEU A 118 10.71 11.04 -15.94
CA LEU A 118 11.14 10.97 -17.34
C LEU A 118 12.63 10.64 -17.43
#